data_AF-A0A4P5UTZ4-F1
#
_entry.id   AF-A0A4P5UTZ4-F1
#
_cell.length_a   1.000
_cell.length_b   1.000
_cell.length_c   1.000
_cell.angle_alpha   90.00
_cell.angle_beta   90.00
_cell.angle_gamma   90.00
#
_symmetry.space_group_name_H-M   'P 1'
#
loop_
_entity.id
_entity.type
_entity.pdbx_description
1 polymer ?
#
loop_
_entity_poly.entity_id
_entity_poly.type
_entity_poly.pdbx_seq_one_letter_code
_entity_poly.pdbx_strand_id
1 'polypeptide(L)'
;MFTWKTMLYCILSISAGITFFSQVDLQAYSIKDSSQTIVKKKRIYSPVQTITGDTLQIDSVKKDIQIVPGSSSKYTADQDSAYYRMLRLGIPAGTLAQLHSKIIAFGLKQRLAEAKENPFEILLRNMDLPAEYYLPRGSEIVQRQEMIARSQQIPTGRPSTIGAGVQIPLSSIGSFLGITEDVSPIVTYAVDYSMFVKVVVYSTAAKEIAIVFQGQQVPGKYQLAWNGRDDKGRPMPAGDYVAEVRLGNDKFVRKRITVP
;
A
#
# COMPACT_ATOMS: atom_id res chain seq x y z
N MET A 1 -25.03 70.31 25.38
CA MET A 1 -23.88 70.99 24.72
C MET A 1 -22.79 69.96 24.52
N PHE A 2 -22.94 69.15 23.47
CA PHE A 2 -22.05 68.03 23.13
C PHE A 2 -20.85 68.59 22.38
N THR A 3 -19.66 68.52 22.99
CA THR A 3 -18.43 69.02 22.37
C THR A 3 -17.89 67.99 21.38
N TRP A 4 -17.91 68.33 20.09
CA TRP A 4 -17.38 67.60 18.93
C TRP A 4 -15.96 67.00 19.10
N LYS A 5 -15.18 67.47 20.08
CA LYS A 5 -13.85 66.93 20.43
C LYS A 5 -13.86 65.52 21.05
N THR A 6 -14.96 65.07 21.66
CA THR A 6 -15.02 63.72 22.30
C THR A 6 -15.39 62.60 21.31
N MET A 7 -16.11 62.91 20.22
CA MET A 7 -16.46 61.92 19.19
C MET A 7 -15.28 61.55 18.29
N LEU A 8 -14.36 62.50 18.01
CA LEU A 8 -13.21 62.25 17.15
C LEU A 8 -12.16 61.32 17.82
N TYR A 9 -12.01 61.40 19.14
CA TYR A 9 -11.13 60.53 19.91
C TYR A 9 -11.66 59.09 20.05
N CYS A 10 -12.99 58.90 20.11
CA CYS A 10 -13.57 57.55 20.15
C CYS A 10 -13.39 56.80 18.83
N ILE A 11 -13.55 57.47 17.68
CA ILE A 11 -13.42 56.83 16.36
C ILE A 11 -11.96 56.49 16.04
N LEU A 12 -10.99 57.31 16.47
CA LEU A 12 -9.56 56.97 16.35
C LEU A 12 -9.11 55.86 17.33
N SER A 13 -9.78 55.68 18.48
CA SER A 13 -9.44 54.59 19.42
C SER A 13 -10.00 53.24 18.97
N ILE A 14 -11.13 53.23 18.24
CA ILE A 14 -11.78 52.00 17.78
C ILE A 14 -11.08 51.43 16.53
N SER A 15 -10.46 52.26 15.68
CA SER A 15 -9.65 51.76 14.54
C SER A 15 -8.25 51.29 14.94
N ALA A 16 -7.69 51.80 16.04
CA ALA A 16 -6.42 51.31 16.61
C ALA A 16 -6.58 50.02 17.45
N GLY A 17 -7.80 49.70 17.89
CA GLY A 17 -8.10 48.49 18.68
C GLY A 17 -8.42 47.24 17.86
N ILE A 18 -8.66 47.35 16.55
CA ILE A 18 -9.11 46.22 15.70
C ILE A 18 -8.00 45.69 14.77
N THR A 19 -6.84 46.35 14.69
CA THR A 19 -5.66 45.89 13.91
C THR A 19 -4.58 45.20 14.75
N PHE A 20 -4.86 44.88 16.02
CA PHE A 20 -3.95 44.12 16.90
C PHE A 20 -4.44 42.70 17.22
N PHE A 21 -5.37 42.16 16.43
CA PHE A 21 -5.87 40.79 16.54
C PHE A 21 -5.54 39.97 15.28
N SER A 22 -4.26 39.86 14.93
CA SER A 22 -3.77 38.83 14.00
C SER A 22 -2.27 38.64 14.10
N GLN A 23 -1.79 38.27 15.28
CA GLN A 23 -0.50 37.58 15.45
C GLN A 23 -0.53 36.90 16.82
N VAL A 24 -1.44 35.94 16.96
CA VAL A 24 -1.26 34.90 17.98
C VAL A 24 -0.14 34.02 17.44
N ASP A 25 1.10 34.43 17.69
CA ASP A 25 2.23 33.53 17.57
C ASP A 25 1.92 32.36 18.49
N LEU A 26 1.53 31.24 17.89
CA LEU A 26 1.59 29.91 18.50
C LEU A 26 3.06 29.63 18.78
N GLN A 27 3.61 30.27 19.81
CA GLN A 27 4.84 29.86 20.44
C GLN A 27 4.56 28.52 21.10
N ALA A 28 4.66 27.46 20.28
CA ALA A 28 4.81 26.10 20.76
C ALA A 28 5.94 26.15 21.78
N TYR A 29 5.58 25.92 23.05
CA TYR A 29 6.50 25.86 24.17
C TYR A 29 7.38 24.63 23.99
N SER A 30 8.37 24.73 23.11
CA SER A 30 9.41 23.73 22.95
C SER A 30 10.31 23.87 24.16
N ILE A 31 10.22 22.90 25.07
CA ILE A 31 11.12 22.79 26.22
C ILE A 31 12.54 22.76 25.64
N LYS A 32 13.28 23.87 25.77
CA LYS A 32 14.70 23.93 25.43
C LYS A 32 15.44 23.10 26.47
N ASP A 33 15.75 21.86 26.10
CA ASP A 33 16.61 20.98 26.89
C ASP A 33 18.05 21.51 26.82
N SER A 34 18.54 22.06 27.94
CA SER A 34 19.88 22.63 28.09
C SER A 34 20.91 21.60 28.57
N SER A 35 20.58 20.31 28.58
CA SER A 35 21.52 19.26 28.99
C SER A 35 22.61 19.06 27.93
N GLN A 36 23.87 19.28 28.31
CA GLN A 36 25.02 18.85 27.52
C GLN A 36 25.26 17.35 27.72
N THR A 37 24.36 16.53 27.18
CA THR A 37 24.49 15.07 27.20
C THR A 37 24.48 14.52 25.78
N ILE A 38 25.31 13.50 25.52
CA ILE A 38 25.55 12.88 24.19
C ILE A 38 24.29 12.16 23.65
N VAL A 39 23.31 11.88 24.51
CA VAL A 39 22.05 11.22 24.11
C VAL A 39 20.98 12.28 23.84
N LYS A 40 20.54 12.39 22.58
CA LYS A 40 19.29 13.09 22.28
C LYS A 40 18.13 12.22 22.74
N LYS A 41 17.34 12.70 23.71
CA LYS A 41 16.00 12.13 23.97
C LYS A 41 15.17 12.23 22.69
N LYS A 42 14.43 11.17 22.36
CA LYS A 42 13.49 11.18 21.22
C LYS A 42 12.46 12.29 21.47
N ARG A 43 12.39 13.26 20.57
CA ARG A 43 11.37 14.33 20.65
C ARG A 43 9.99 13.70 20.44
N ILE A 44 9.06 13.98 21.33
CA ILE A 44 7.66 13.57 21.20
C ILE A 44 7.00 14.65 20.34
N TYR A 45 6.68 14.32 19.09
CA TYR A 45 6.00 15.23 18.18
C TYR A 45 4.49 15.19 18.40
N SER A 46 3.83 16.33 18.24
CA SER A 46 2.37 16.35 18.15
C SER A 46 1.90 15.76 16.80
N PRO A 47 0.66 15.24 16.71
CA PRO A 47 0.14 14.63 15.47
C PRO A 47 0.24 15.53 14.24
N VAL A 48 0.04 16.85 14.42
CA VAL A 48 0.17 17.85 13.34
C VAL A 48 1.62 17.96 12.87
N GLN A 49 2.60 17.95 13.78
CA GLN A 49 4.02 18.03 13.45
C GLN A 49 4.55 16.76 12.78
N THR A 50 3.92 15.61 12.99
CA THR A 50 4.30 14.36 12.32
C THR A 50 3.92 14.40 10.83
N ILE A 51 2.79 15.02 10.51
CA ILE A 51 2.29 15.15 9.13
C ILE A 51 3.04 16.25 8.36
N THR A 52 3.42 17.33 9.04
CA THR A 52 4.17 18.44 8.42
C THR A 52 5.67 18.18 8.34
N GLY A 53 6.22 17.35 9.23
CA GLY A 53 7.67 17.11 9.35
C GLY A 53 8.30 16.31 8.20
N ASP A 54 7.52 15.55 7.44
CA ASP A 54 8.03 14.77 6.30
C ASP A 54 8.15 15.60 5.01
N THR A 55 7.49 16.76 4.94
CA THR A 55 7.34 17.50 3.67
C THR A 55 8.09 18.85 3.65
N LEU A 56 8.49 19.41 4.80
CA LEU A 56 9.09 20.74 4.82
C LEU A 56 10.28 20.86 5.79
N GLN A 57 11.44 21.15 5.19
CA GLN A 57 12.70 21.64 5.75
C GLN A 57 13.85 20.63 5.87
N ILE A 58 14.64 20.62 4.78
CA ILE A 58 16.09 20.84 4.81
C ILE A 58 16.45 21.68 6.04
N ASP A 59 17.29 21.12 6.91
CA ASP A 59 17.82 21.73 8.14
C ASP A 59 18.31 23.17 7.91
N SER A 60 17.39 24.14 7.98
CA SER A 60 17.67 25.56 7.73
C SER A 60 18.13 26.29 8.99
N VAL A 61 18.31 25.58 10.11
CA VAL A 61 18.98 26.12 11.29
C VAL A 61 20.47 26.03 11.04
N LYS A 62 21.05 27.12 10.52
CA LYS A 62 22.49 27.34 10.56
C LYS A 62 22.91 27.31 12.02
N LYS A 63 23.40 26.17 12.47
CA LYS A 63 23.92 25.99 13.82
C LYS A 63 25.26 26.72 13.84
N ASP A 64 25.23 28.01 14.20
CA ASP A 64 26.45 28.72 14.57
C ASP A 64 26.97 28.09 15.86
N ILE A 65 27.80 27.07 15.68
CA ILE A 65 28.61 26.49 16.73
C ILE A 65 29.65 27.59 17.02
N GLN A 66 29.52 28.27 18.16
CA GLN A 66 30.60 29.12 18.66
C GLN A 66 31.82 28.24 18.90
N ILE A 67 32.76 28.34 17.96
CA ILE A 67 34.04 27.63 17.97
C ILE A 67 34.95 28.36 18.94
N VAL A 68 35.24 27.75 20.08
CA VAL A 68 36.51 28.01 20.76
C VAL A 68 37.62 27.67 19.75
N PRO A 69 38.60 28.54 19.49
CA PRO A 69 39.65 28.28 18.51
C PRO A 69 40.30 26.92 18.77
N GLY A 70 40.18 25.99 17.80
CA GLY A 70 40.73 24.63 17.88
C GLY A 70 39.73 23.48 18.08
N SER A 71 38.48 23.74 18.41
CA SER A 71 37.46 22.70 18.61
C SER A 71 36.43 22.71 17.46
N SER A 72 36.58 21.83 16.48
CA SER A 72 35.46 21.42 15.64
C SER A 72 35.13 19.96 15.90
N SER A 73 33.85 19.66 16.16
CA SER A 73 33.36 18.28 16.19
C SER A 73 33.28 17.79 14.75
N LYS A 74 34.39 17.21 14.25
CA LYS A 74 34.58 16.78 12.86
C LYS A 74 33.96 15.40 12.54
N TYR A 75 33.03 14.90 13.36
CA TYR A 75 32.50 13.54 13.20
C TYR A 75 31.07 13.53 12.66
N THR A 76 30.80 12.66 11.68
CA THR A 76 29.44 12.45 11.14
C THR A 76 28.65 11.49 12.02
N ALA A 77 27.31 11.57 11.99
CA ALA A 77 26.45 10.65 12.73
C ALA A 77 26.70 9.16 12.37
N ASP A 78 27.11 8.90 11.14
CA ASP A 78 27.51 7.58 10.68
C ASP A 78 28.83 7.11 11.29
N GLN A 79 29.81 8.01 11.48
CA GLN A 79 31.08 7.69 12.14
C GLN A 79 30.88 7.31 13.61
N ASP A 80 30.01 8.03 14.32
CA ASP A 80 29.65 7.70 15.70
C ASP A 80 28.92 6.36 15.78
N SER A 81 27.98 6.12 14.86
CA SER A 81 27.24 4.85 14.80
C SER A 81 28.17 3.66 14.52
N ALA A 82 29.12 3.82 13.60
CA ALA A 82 30.14 2.81 13.30
C ALA A 82 31.05 2.56 14.51
N TYR A 83 31.48 3.61 15.21
CA TYR A 83 32.29 3.50 16.43
C TYR A 83 31.59 2.71 17.52
N TYR A 84 30.32 2.99 17.80
CA TYR A 84 29.56 2.23 18.79
C TYR A 84 29.28 0.79 18.37
N ARG A 85 29.06 0.52 17.07
CA ARG A 85 28.99 -0.86 16.56
C ARG A 85 30.30 -1.60 16.86
N MET A 86 31.45 -0.95 16.67
CA MET A 86 32.75 -1.54 16.94
C MET A 86 33.00 -1.80 18.43
N LEU A 87 32.62 -0.87 19.31
CA LEU A 87 32.71 -1.09 20.77
C LEU A 87 31.87 -2.30 21.22
N ARG A 88 30.72 -2.54 20.59
CA ARG A 88 29.86 -3.70 20.88
C ARG A 88 30.47 -5.04 20.46
N LEU A 89 31.44 -5.05 19.54
CA LEU A 89 32.11 -6.29 19.11
C LEU A 89 33.04 -6.85 20.18
N GLY A 90 33.39 -6.08 21.23
CA GLY A 90 34.20 -6.57 22.35
C GLY A 90 35.64 -6.93 21.98
N ILE A 91 36.19 -6.34 20.92
CA ILE A 91 37.56 -6.60 20.45
C ILE A 91 38.57 -6.02 21.45
N PRO A 92 39.60 -6.77 21.88
CA PRO A 92 40.66 -6.23 22.74
C PRO A 92 41.35 -5.02 22.11
N ALA A 93 41.67 -4.00 22.92
CA ALA A 93 42.22 -2.73 22.44
C ALA A 93 43.49 -2.88 21.59
N GLY A 94 44.37 -3.84 21.93
CA GLY A 94 45.58 -4.13 21.16
C GLY A 94 45.29 -4.65 19.74
N THR A 95 44.35 -5.59 19.61
CA THR A 95 43.92 -6.13 18.31
C THR A 95 43.21 -5.07 17.48
N LEU A 96 42.40 -4.23 18.13
CA LEU A 96 41.74 -3.09 17.49
C LEU A 96 42.77 -2.08 16.94
N ALA A 97 43.79 -1.73 17.73
CA ALA A 97 44.84 -0.83 17.28
C ALA A 97 45.61 -1.39 16.07
N GLN A 98 45.89 -2.69 16.06
CA GLN A 98 46.50 -3.37 14.91
C GLN A 98 45.59 -3.40 13.69
N LEU A 99 44.28 -3.60 13.86
CA LEU A 99 43.31 -3.54 12.76
C LEU A 99 43.23 -2.13 12.18
N HIS A 100 43.16 -1.12 13.05
CA HIS A 100 43.12 0.27 12.64
C HIS A 100 44.39 0.68 11.90
N SER A 101 45.56 0.29 12.38
CA SER A 101 46.82 0.57 11.69
C SER A 101 46.87 -0.07 10.30
N LYS A 102 46.36 -1.30 10.15
CA LYS A 102 46.22 -1.96 8.85
C LYS A 102 45.25 -1.23 7.91
N ILE A 103 44.07 -0.84 8.39
CA ILE A 103 43.06 -0.10 7.60
C ILE A 103 43.64 1.25 7.15
N ILE A 104 44.29 1.97 8.06
CA ILE A 104 44.91 3.27 7.76
C ILE A 104 46.05 3.10 6.76
N ALA A 105 46.94 2.13 6.97
CA ALA A 105 48.05 1.85 6.05
C ALA A 105 47.54 1.48 4.65
N PHE A 106 46.50 0.66 4.57
CA PHE A 106 45.85 0.30 3.31
C PHE A 106 45.24 1.53 2.62
N GLY A 107 44.49 2.36 3.35
CA GLY A 107 43.89 3.58 2.80
C GLY A 107 44.94 4.61 2.35
N LEU A 108 46.03 4.77 3.09
CA LEU A 108 47.16 5.62 2.68
C LEU A 108 47.83 5.08 1.42
N LYS A 109 48.06 3.76 1.35
CA LYS A 109 48.63 3.11 0.17
C LYS A 109 47.74 3.31 -1.06
N GLN A 110 46.43 3.17 -0.93
CA GLN A 110 45.47 3.43 -2.01
C GLN A 110 45.51 4.88 -2.45
N ARG A 111 45.43 5.86 -1.55
CA ARG A 111 45.50 7.28 -1.90
C ARG A 111 46.81 7.66 -2.58
N LEU A 112 47.94 7.09 -2.14
CA LEU A 112 49.23 7.32 -2.78
C LEU A 112 49.33 6.68 -4.17
N ALA A 113 48.62 5.57 -4.41
CA ALA A 113 48.50 4.97 -5.74
C ALA A 113 47.60 5.84 -6.63
N GLU A 114 46.42 6.22 -6.16
CA GLU A 114 45.47 7.10 -6.86
C GLU A 114 46.09 8.46 -7.21
N ALA A 115 46.88 9.06 -6.31
CA ALA A 115 47.54 10.33 -6.56
C ALA A 115 48.61 10.28 -7.66
N LYS A 116 49.09 9.08 -8.02
CA LYS A 116 50.03 8.85 -9.12
C LYS A 116 49.34 8.47 -10.43
N GLU A 117 48.05 8.13 -10.38
CA GLU A 117 47.26 7.69 -11.53
C GLU A 117 46.64 8.88 -12.27
N ASN A 118 46.43 8.74 -13.57
CA ASN A 118 45.75 9.74 -14.37
C ASN A 118 44.24 9.75 -14.02
N PRO A 119 43.58 10.92 -13.89
CA PRO A 119 42.15 10.99 -13.58
C PRO A 119 41.24 10.20 -14.55
N PHE A 120 41.62 10.12 -15.83
CA PHE A 120 40.90 9.34 -16.83
C PHE A 120 41.02 7.82 -16.63
N GLU A 121 42.14 7.35 -16.10
CA GLU A 121 42.36 5.93 -15.81
C GLU A 121 41.55 5.48 -14.59
N ILE A 122 41.45 6.37 -13.59
CA ILE A 122 40.55 6.20 -12.44
C ILE A 122 39.09 6.10 -12.91
N LEU A 123 38.68 6.94 -13.88
CA LEU A 123 37.33 6.91 -14.43
C LEU A 123 37.04 5.60 -15.16
N LEU A 124 37.94 5.14 -16.03
CA LEU A 124 37.78 3.87 -16.75
C LEU A 124 37.66 2.68 -15.79
N ARG A 125 38.47 2.62 -14.73
CA ARG A 125 38.37 1.59 -13.70
C ARG A 125 37.04 1.62 -12.94
N ASN A 126 36.51 2.81 -12.65
CA ASN A 126 35.22 2.94 -11.97
C ASN A 126 34.03 2.61 -12.89
N MET A 127 34.20 2.74 -14.20
CA MET A 127 33.20 2.34 -15.20
C MET A 127 33.19 0.82 -15.43
N ASP A 128 34.30 0.14 -15.18
CA ASP A 128 34.41 -1.33 -15.23
C ASP A 128 33.89 -1.96 -13.92
N LEU A 129 32.56 -1.86 -13.72
CA LEU A 129 31.91 -2.50 -12.59
C LEU A 129 31.98 -4.03 -12.77
N PRO A 130 32.43 -4.78 -11.75
CA PRO A 130 32.52 -6.22 -11.87
C PRO A 130 31.13 -6.83 -12.08
N ALA A 131 31.07 -7.92 -12.85
CA ALA A 131 29.82 -8.58 -13.23
C ALA A 131 28.93 -8.94 -12.02
N GLU A 132 29.54 -9.17 -10.85
CA GLU A 132 28.85 -9.47 -9.60
C GLU A 132 27.89 -8.35 -9.14
N TYR A 133 28.14 -7.09 -9.50
CA TYR A 133 27.28 -5.96 -9.13
C TYR A 133 25.95 -5.94 -9.89
N TYR A 134 25.88 -6.63 -11.03
CA TYR A 134 24.65 -6.78 -11.82
C TYR A 134 23.79 -7.94 -11.33
N LEU A 135 24.33 -8.81 -10.47
CA LEU A 135 23.57 -9.90 -9.88
C LEU A 135 22.76 -9.40 -8.69
N PRO A 136 21.50 -9.84 -8.56
CA PRO A 136 20.69 -9.46 -7.42
C PRO A 136 21.30 -10.03 -6.13
N ARG A 137 21.30 -9.21 -5.08
CA ARG A 137 21.75 -9.65 -3.75
C ARG A 137 20.72 -10.59 -3.14
N GLY A 138 21.16 -11.45 -2.21
CA GLY A 138 20.24 -12.36 -1.50
C GLY A 138 19.08 -11.63 -0.80
N SER A 139 19.34 -10.45 -0.23
CA SER A 139 18.31 -9.59 0.36
C SER A 139 17.28 -9.10 -0.66
N GLU A 140 17.71 -8.77 -1.87
CA GLU A 140 16.84 -8.27 -2.96
C GLU A 140 15.95 -9.39 -3.51
N ILE A 141 16.48 -10.60 -3.61
CA ILE A 141 15.70 -11.79 -4.00
C ILE A 141 14.58 -12.05 -2.99
N VAL A 142 14.90 -12.04 -1.70
CA VAL A 142 13.92 -12.23 -0.62
C VAL A 142 12.88 -11.11 -0.63
N GLN A 143 13.31 -9.85 -0.75
CA GLN A 143 12.41 -8.71 -0.82
C GLN A 143 11.44 -8.82 -2.01
N ARG A 144 11.94 -9.22 -3.19
CA ARG A 144 11.10 -9.44 -4.37
C ARG A 144 10.04 -10.51 -4.12
N GLN A 145 10.44 -11.64 -3.53
CA GLN A 145 9.50 -12.73 -3.20
C GLN A 145 8.44 -12.27 -2.21
N GLU A 146 8.83 -11.50 -1.19
CA GLU A 146 7.89 -10.94 -0.22
C GLU A 146 6.90 -9.97 -0.88
N MET A 147 7.36 -9.11 -1.79
CA MET A 147 6.49 -8.17 -2.50
C MET A 147 5.46 -8.90 -3.39
N ILE A 148 5.87 -9.98 -4.06
CA ILE A 148 4.93 -10.85 -4.81
C ILE A 148 3.94 -11.51 -3.85
N ALA A 149 4.38 -11.99 -2.69
CA ALA A 149 3.46 -12.59 -1.72
C ALA A 149 2.45 -11.57 -1.18
N ARG A 150 2.91 -10.35 -0.84
CA ARG A 150 2.07 -9.26 -0.34
C ARG A 150 1.08 -8.76 -1.39
N SER A 151 1.45 -8.72 -2.66
CA SER A 151 0.51 -8.30 -3.72
C SER A 151 -0.63 -9.28 -3.95
N GLN A 152 -0.48 -10.54 -3.51
CA GLN A 152 -1.49 -11.59 -3.60
C GLN A 152 -2.30 -11.76 -2.30
N GLN A 153 -2.03 -10.95 -1.26
CA GLN A 153 -2.76 -11.03 0.01
C GLN A 153 -4.16 -10.44 -0.12
N ILE A 154 -5.16 -11.21 0.29
CA ILE A 154 -6.56 -10.78 0.37
C ILE A 154 -6.86 -10.38 1.83
N PRO A 155 -7.53 -9.24 2.08
CA PRO A 155 -7.82 -8.76 3.44
C PRO A 155 -8.60 -9.73 4.34
N THR A 156 -9.40 -10.64 3.77
CA THR A 156 -10.35 -11.49 4.51
C THR A 156 -9.78 -12.85 4.95
N GLY A 157 -8.52 -13.15 4.66
CA GLY A 157 -7.92 -14.40 5.15
C GLY A 157 -6.58 -14.74 4.51
N ARG A 158 -5.76 -15.48 5.27
CA ARG A 158 -4.49 -16.00 4.77
C ARG A 158 -4.76 -17.16 3.80
N PRO A 159 -4.32 -17.09 2.53
CA PRO A 159 -4.15 -18.31 1.77
C PRO A 159 -3.14 -19.20 2.49
N SER A 160 -3.50 -20.45 2.78
CA SER A 160 -2.71 -21.39 3.62
C SER A 160 -1.32 -21.73 3.07
N THR A 161 -1.01 -21.31 1.84
CA THR A 161 0.27 -21.59 1.16
C THR A 161 0.69 -20.39 0.32
N ILE A 162 1.99 -20.09 0.31
CA ILE A 162 2.60 -19.11 -0.61
C ILE A 162 2.30 -19.60 -2.04
N GLY A 163 1.52 -18.83 -2.81
CA GLY A 163 1.06 -19.20 -4.15
C GLY A 163 -0.34 -19.82 -4.22
N ALA A 164 -0.99 -20.14 -3.10
CA ALA A 164 -2.39 -20.59 -3.09
C ALA A 164 -3.35 -19.40 -3.07
N GLY A 165 -3.29 -18.56 -4.11
CA GLY A 165 -4.30 -17.53 -4.32
C GLY A 165 -5.70 -18.14 -4.56
N VAL A 166 -6.72 -17.28 -4.56
CA VAL A 166 -8.05 -17.67 -5.02
C VAL A 166 -7.98 -17.91 -6.53
N GLN A 167 -8.20 -19.14 -6.96
CA GLN A 167 -8.31 -19.49 -8.38
C GLN A 167 -9.71 -19.13 -8.87
N ILE A 168 -9.84 -17.99 -9.55
CA ILE A 168 -11.09 -17.57 -10.19
C ILE A 168 -10.96 -17.90 -11.69
N PRO A 169 -11.83 -18.74 -12.27
CA PRO A 169 -11.79 -19.02 -13.69
C PRO A 169 -12.16 -17.76 -14.49
N LEU A 170 -11.51 -17.56 -15.64
CA LEU A 170 -11.70 -16.36 -16.48
C LEU A 170 -13.16 -16.18 -16.94
N SER A 171 -13.91 -17.27 -17.07
CA SER A 171 -15.35 -17.25 -17.39
C SER A 171 -16.21 -16.62 -16.28
N SER A 172 -15.86 -16.80 -15.01
CA SER A 172 -16.57 -16.16 -13.90
C SER A 172 -16.31 -14.65 -13.87
N ILE A 173 -15.08 -14.23 -14.16
CA ILE A 173 -14.75 -12.81 -14.32
C ILE A 173 -15.49 -12.25 -15.54
N GLY A 174 -15.53 -13.03 -16.62
CA GLY A 174 -16.16 -12.62 -17.86
C GLY A 174 -17.67 -12.41 -17.74
N SER A 175 -18.34 -13.31 -17.03
CA SER A 175 -19.77 -13.19 -16.75
C SER A 175 -20.09 -12.04 -15.80
N PHE A 176 -19.24 -11.81 -14.78
CA PHE A 176 -19.38 -10.65 -13.89
C PHE A 176 -19.25 -9.32 -14.64
N LEU A 177 -18.28 -9.21 -15.56
CA LEU A 177 -18.05 -8.00 -16.37
C LEU A 177 -18.98 -7.89 -17.59
N GLY A 178 -19.83 -8.90 -17.83
CA GLY A 178 -20.71 -8.95 -19.00
C GLY A 178 -20.00 -9.19 -20.34
N ILE A 179 -18.72 -9.57 -20.33
CA ILE A 179 -17.95 -9.91 -21.54
C ILE A 179 -18.21 -11.36 -22.01
N THR A 180 -18.69 -12.23 -21.12
CA THR A 180 -19.16 -13.58 -21.46
C THR A 180 -20.56 -13.81 -20.92
N GLU A 181 -21.31 -14.71 -21.54
CA GLU A 181 -22.60 -15.15 -21.01
C GLU A 181 -22.39 -16.00 -19.74
N ASP A 182 -23.25 -15.83 -18.74
CA ASP A 182 -23.32 -16.73 -17.59
C ASP A 182 -24.02 -18.04 -18.00
N VAL A 183 -23.27 -19.13 -18.10
CA VAL A 183 -23.78 -20.48 -18.45
C VAL A 183 -23.94 -21.40 -17.24
N SER A 184 -23.92 -20.87 -16.02
CA SER A 184 -24.08 -21.66 -14.80
C SER A 184 -25.50 -22.24 -14.66
N PRO A 185 -25.66 -23.40 -13.99
CA PRO A 185 -26.97 -24.02 -13.74
C PRO A 185 -27.85 -23.26 -12.73
N ILE A 186 -27.45 -22.04 -12.37
CA ILE A 186 -28.13 -21.17 -11.42
C ILE A 186 -28.98 -20.17 -12.21
N VAL A 187 -30.30 -20.25 -12.08
CA VAL A 187 -31.25 -19.37 -12.76
C VAL A 187 -31.75 -18.34 -11.77
N THR A 188 -31.53 -17.07 -12.07
CA THR A 188 -31.98 -15.93 -11.25
C THR A 188 -33.08 -15.18 -11.99
N TYR A 189 -34.19 -14.88 -11.32
CA TYR A 189 -35.30 -14.10 -11.89
C TYR A 189 -35.99 -13.27 -10.82
N ALA A 190 -36.71 -12.23 -11.24
CA ALA A 190 -37.48 -11.36 -10.37
C ALA A 190 -38.98 -11.46 -10.72
N VAL A 191 -39.79 -11.57 -9.68
CA VAL A 191 -41.25 -11.61 -9.74
C VAL A 191 -41.77 -10.25 -9.25
N ASP A 192 -42.54 -9.56 -10.10
CA ASP A 192 -42.98 -8.19 -9.86
C ASP A 192 -44.29 -8.13 -9.04
N TYR A 193 -45.20 -9.07 -9.27
CA TYR A 193 -46.49 -9.24 -8.58
C TYR A 193 -46.75 -10.74 -8.37
N SER A 194 -47.65 -11.11 -7.46
CA SER A 194 -47.95 -12.53 -7.20
C SER A 194 -48.46 -13.19 -8.48
N MET A 195 -47.73 -14.20 -8.97
CA MET A 195 -48.05 -14.87 -10.22
C MET A 195 -47.60 -16.33 -10.21
N PHE A 196 -48.13 -17.09 -11.17
CA PHE A 196 -47.69 -18.44 -11.41
C PHE A 196 -46.36 -18.43 -12.17
N VAL A 197 -45.36 -19.13 -11.63
CA VAL A 197 -44.02 -19.27 -12.21
C VAL A 197 -43.78 -20.74 -12.55
N LYS A 198 -43.31 -21.00 -13.77
CA LYS A 198 -42.87 -22.34 -14.22
C LYS A 198 -41.45 -22.25 -14.76
N VAL A 199 -40.52 -23.00 -14.19
CA VAL A 199 -39.12 -23.07 -14.61
C VAL A 199 -38.86 -24.45 -15.20
N VAL A 200 -38.58 -24.49 -16.51
CA VAL A 200 -38.41 -25.72 -17.28
C VAL A 200 -37.04 -25.72 -17.95
N VAL A 201 -36.37 -26.87 -17.92
CA VAL A 201 -35.10 -27.08 -18.64
C VAL A 201 -35.37 -27.89 -19.90
N TYR A 202 -34.87 -27.39 -21.02
CA TYR A 202 -34.96 -28.00 -22.34
C TYR A 202 -33.59 -28.49 -22.83
N SER A 203 -33.61 -29.56 -23.63
CA SER A 203 -32.45 -29.95 -24.46
C SER A 203 -32.25 -28.97 -25.62
N THR A 204 -31.09 -29.03 -26.29
CA THR A 204 -30.87 -28.37 -27.60
C THR A 204 -31.91 -28.72 -28.67
N ALA A 205 -32.52 -29.91 -28.60
CA ALA A 205 -33.61 -30.34 -29.48
C ALA A 205 -35.01 -29.88 -29.02
N ALA A 206 -35.10 -28.87 -28.14
CA ALA A 206 -36.34 -28.31 -27.58
C ALA A 206 -37.24 -29.31 -26.83
N LYS A 207 -36.71 -30.45 -26.39
CA LYS A 207 -37.40 -31.41 -25.54
C LYS A 207 -37.39 -30.97 -24.07
N GLU A 208 -38.54 -30.96 -23.40
CA GLU A 208 -38.64 -30.77 -21.95
C GLU A 208 -37.93 -31.93 -21.23
N ILE A 209 -36.94 -31.61 -20.40
CA ILE A 209 -36.14 -32.58 -19.64
C ILE A 209 -36.59 -32.64 -18.19
N ALA A 210 -36.74 -31.46 -17.58
CA ALA A 210 -37.04 -31.34 -16.17
C ALA A 210 -37.83 -30.06 -15.85
N ILE A 211 -38.73 -30.16 -14.88
CA ILE A 211 -39.39 -29.00 -14.26
C ILE A 211 -38.68 -28.72 -12.94
N VAL A 212 -37.93 -27.62 -12.88
CA VAL A 212 -37.16 -27.23 -11.68
C VAL A 212 -38.07 -26.64 -10.61
N PHE A 213 -39.08 -25.87 -11.04
CA PHE A 213 -40.06 -25.26 -10.15
C PHE A 213 -41.37 -25.01 -10.88
N GLN A 214 -42.49 -25.20 -10.19
CA GLN A 214 -43.82 -24.86 -10.69
C GLN A 214 -44.74 -24.47 -9.52
N GLY A 215 -45.23 -23.24 -9.51
CA GLY A 215 -46.13 -22.77 -8.44
C GLY A 215 -46.36 -21.26 -8.43
N GLN A 216 -47.21 -20.80 -7.51
CA GLN A 216 -47.40 -19.38 -7.22
C GLN A 216 -46.19 -18.83 -6.43
N GLN A 217 -45.66 -17.68 -6.83
CA GLN A 217 -44.63 -16.96 -6.10
C GLN A 217 -45.04 -15.52 -5.84
N VAL A 218 -44.75 -15.05 -4.62
CA VAL A 218 -44.95 -13.65 -4.21
C VAL A 218 -43.85 -12.75 -4.80
N PRO A 219 -44.03 -11.42 -4.83
CA PRO A 219 -43.03 -10.51 -5.36
C PRO A 219 -41.67 -10.66 -4.67
N GLY A 220 -40.59 -10.73 -5.45
CA GLY A 220 -39.25 -10.94 -4.91
C GLY A 220 -38.23 -11.41 -5.96
N LYS A 221 -36.96 -11.51 -5.54
CA LYS A 221 -35.89 -12.10 -6.34
C LYS A 221 -35.69 -13.54 -5.91
N TYR A 222 -35.66 -14.44 -6.89
CA TYR A 222 -35.51 -15.87 -6.65
C TYR A 222 -34.29 -16.40 -7.39
N GLN A 223 -33.66 -17.41 -6.78
CA GLN A 223 -32.53 -18.14 -7.32
C GLN A 223 -32.83 -19.63 -7.22
N LEU A 224 -32.75 -20.32 -8.35
CA LEU A 224 -32.94 -21.78 -8.43
C LEU A 224 -31.70 -22.41 -9.06
N ALA A 225 -31.25 -23.54 -8.52
CA ALA A 225 -30.16 -24.31 -9.08
C ALA A 225 -30.68 -25.62 -9.64
N TRP A 226 -30.42 -25.90 -10.91
CA TRP A 226 -30.68 -27.20 -11.50
C TRP A 226 -29.53 -28.16 -11.18
N ASN A 227 -29.87 -29.39 -10.79
CA ASN A 227 -28.92 -30.42 -10.38
C ASN A 227 -28.39 -31.27 -11.56
N GLY A 228 -28.71 -30.92 -12.80
CA GLY A 228 -28.27 -31.66 -14.00
C GLY A 228 -28.97 -33.01 -14.20
N ARG A 229 -30.17 -33.19 -13.62
CA ARG A 229 -30.94 -34.45 -13.71
C ARG A 229 -32.30 -34.24 -14.37
N ASP A 230 -32.84 -35.31 -14.97
CA ASP A 230 -34.23 -35.32 -15.45
C ASP A 230 -35.24 -35.54 -14.31
N ASP A 231 -36.54 -35.46 -14.65
CA ASP A 231 -37.65 -35.74 -13.72
C ASP A 231 -37.62 -37.17 -13.13
N LYS A 232 -36.85 -38.09 -13.72
CA LYS A 232 -36.65 -39.46 -13.22
C LYS A 232 -35.37 -39.60 -12.38
N GLY A 233 -34.68 -38.49 -12.09
CA GLY A 233 -33.45 -38.46 -11.30
C GLY A 233 -32.20 -38.94 -12.03
N ARG A 234 -32.27 -39.22 -13.34
CA ARG A 234 -31.14 -39.69 -14.14
C ARG A 234 -30.23 -38.51 -14.49
N PRO A 235 -28.89 -38.67 -14.40
CA PRO A 235 -27.96 -37.63 -14.80
C PRO A 235 -28.07 -37.37 -16.30
N MET A 236 -28.09 -36.09 -16.68
CA MET A 236 -28.04 -35.68 -18.09
C MET A 236 -26.60 -35.69 -18.60
N PRO A 237 -26.37 -35.97 -19.89
CA PRO A 237 -25.04 -35.92 -20.49
C PRO A 237 -24.48 -34.49 -20.48
N ALA A 238 -23.14 -34.37 -20.49
CA ALA A 238 -22.46 -33.10 -20.66
C ALA A 238 -22.88 -32.42 -21.98
N GLY A 239 -23.10 -31.12 -21.94
CA GLY A 239 -23.58 -30.35 -23.09
C GLY A 239 -24.43 -29.14 -22.72
N ASP A 240 -25.00 -28.53 -23.76
CA ASP A 240 -25.81 -27.32 -23.64
C ASP A 240 -27.29 -27.65 -23.42
N TYR A 241 -27.90 -26.84 -22.55
CA TYR A 241 -29.30 -26.88 -22.19
C TYR A 241 -29.85 -25.45 -22.12
N VAL A 242 -31.18 -25.30 -22.16
CA VAL A 242 -31.84 -24.01 -22.06
C VAL A 242 -32.83 -24.05 -20.92
N ALA A 243 -32.66 -23.18 -19.92
CA ALA A 243 -33.68 -22.93 -18.92
C ALA A 243 -34.62 -21.83 -19.40
N GLU A 244 -35.92 -22.08 -19.32
CA GLU A 244 -36.98 -21.09 -19.57
C GLU A 244 -37.77 -20.88 -18.27
N VAL A 245 -37.77 -19.64 -17.80
CA VAL A 245 -38.61 -19.17 -16.69
C VAL A 245 -39.84 -18.51 -17.31
N ARG A 246 -41.01 -19.09 -17.13
CA ARG A 246 -42.31 -18.51 -17.50
C ARG A 246 -42.90 -17.80 -16.29
N LEU A 247 -43.15 -16.51 -16.45
CA LEU A 247 -43.71 -15.60 -15.44
C LEU A 247 -45.10 -15.17 -15.91
N GLY A 248 -46.14 -15.81 -15.38
CA GLY A 248 -47.51 -15.60 -15.88
C GLY A 248 -47.68 -16.05 -17.33
N ASN A 249 -48.37 -15.24 -18.14
CA ASN A 249 -48.68 -15.57 -19.54
C ASN A 249 -47.76 -14.90 -20.56
N ASP A 250 -47.20 -13.73 -20.25
CA ASP A 250 -46.58 -12.86 -21.27
C ASP A 250 -45.06 -12.71 -21.13
N LYS A 251 -44.49 -13.01 -19.95
CA LYS A 251 -43.07 -12.79 -19.67
C LYS A 251 -42.34 -14.12 -19.57
N PHE A 252 -41.26 -14.25 -20.34
CA PHE A 252 -40.34 -15.38 -20.23
C PHE A 252 -38.90 -14.91 -20.22
N VAL A 253 -38.06 -15.61 -19.46
CA VAL A 253 -36.61 -15.41 -19.41
C VAL A 253 -35.94 -16.70 -19.81
N ARG A 254 -35.00 -16.62 -20.76
CA ARG A 254 -34.22 -17.77 -21.20
C ARG A 254 -32.76 -17.60 -20.80
N LYS A 255 -32.16 -18.70 -20.37
CA LYS A 255 -30.75 -18.77 -20.02
C LYS A 255 -30.16 -20.05 -20.58
N ARG A 256 -29.01 -19.94 -21.24
CA ARG A 256 -28.21 -21.13 -21.60
C ARG A 256 -27.51 -21.68 -20.37
N ILE A 257 -27.51 -23.00 -20.22
CA ILE A 257 -26.82 -23.72 -19.16
C ILE A 257 -25.90 -24.74 -19.81
N THR A 258 -24.64 -24.79 -19.40
CA THR A 258 -23.69 -25.81 -19.85
C THR A 258 -23.38 -26.75 -18.68
N VAL A 259 -23.61 -28.04 -18.86
CA VAL A 259 -23.22 -29.09 -17.91
C VAL A 259 -21.84 -29.61 -18.31
N PRO A 260 -20.83 -29.57 -17.41
CA PRO A 260 -19.47 -30.04 -17.68
C PRO A 260 -19.39 -31.56 -17.82
#